data_AF-A0AAX3ZC07-F1
#
_entry.id   AF-A0AAX3ZC07-F1
#
_cell.length_a   1.000
_cell.length_b   1.000
_cell.length_c   1.000
_cell.angle_alpha   90.00
_cell.angle_beta   90.00
_cell.angle_gamma   90.00
#
_symmetry.space_group_name_H-M   'P 1'
#
loop_
_entity.id
_entity.type
_entity.pdbx_description
1 polymer ?
#
loop_
_entity_poly.entity_id
_entity_poly.type
_entity_poly.pdbx_seq_one_letter_code
_entity_poly.pdbx_strand_id
1 'polypeptide(L)'
;MTAGLVGLRLIQAHAGRLFTDHGYDAVTVADVAKAAGVSSMTVYRNFPTKGDLVLIDQPAQLIAEHVAASSATQPLVRRIGSALIDAATASTSGNGDEQAADERFLLDCLRLMVSTPALRPRHLDSQYALQQAIVEALGKDAADPDAAFRAEARERHR
;
A
#
# COMPACT_ATOMS: atom_id res chain seq x y z
N MET A 1 -4.55 -19.72 12.35
CA MET A 1 -3.22 -19.46 11.75
C MET A 1 -2.89 -17.96 11.79
N THR A 2 -3.06 -17.31 12.95
CA THR A 2 -3.05 -15.83 13.09
C THR A 2 -1.71 -15.28 13.59
N ALA A 3 -0.85 -16.12 14.18
CA ALA A 3 0.45 -15.71 14.72
C ALA A 3 1.48 -15.30 13.66
N GLY A 4 1.36 -15.81 12.42
CA GLY A 4 2.28 -15.48 11.33
C GLY A 4 2.14 -14.04 10.84
N LEU A 5 0.90 -13.56 10.67
CA LEU A 5 0.61 -12.20 10.15
C LEU A 5 0.99 -11.10 11.15
N VAL A 6 0.82 -11.33 12.46
CA VAL A 6 1.22 -10.38 13.50
C VAL A 6 2.74 -10.17 13.51
N GLY A 7 3.52 -11.24 13.31
CA GLY A 7 4.98 -11.16 13.25
C GLY A 7 5.51 -10.37 12.06
N LEU A 8 4.87 -10.47 10.89
CA LEU A 8 5.26 -9.73 9.69
C LEU A 8 5.01 -8.23 9.83
N ARG A 9 3.87 -7.86 10.41
CA ARG A 9 3.53 -6.46 10.66
C ARG A 9 4.50 -5.81 11.65
N LEU A 10 4.95 -6.54 12.67
CA LEU A 10 5.98 -6.06 13.59
C LEU A 10 7.31 -5.80 12.87
N ILE A 11 7.75 -6.71 12.00
CA ILE A 11 8.97 -6.53 11.19
C ILE A 11 8.89 -5.26 10.34
N GLN A 12 7.77 -5.05 9.64
CA GLN A 12 7.54 -3.86 8.83
C GLN A 12 7.51 -2.58 9.68
N ALA A 13 6.83 -2.59 10.84
CA ALA A 13 6.80 -1.44 11.75
C ALA A 13 8.20 -1.03 12.25
N HIS A 14 9.06 -2.01 12.57
CA HIS A 14 10.46 -1.73 12.90
C HIS A 14 11.24 -1.21 11.69
N ALA A 15 11.02 -1.76 10.51
CA ALA A 15 11.67 -1.32 9.29
C ALA A 15 11.33 0.14 8.94
N GLY A 16 10.04 0.50 8.94
CA GLY A 16 9.60 1.87 8.64
C GLY A 16 10.19 2.88 9.61
N ARG A 17 10.20 2.60 10.91
CA ARG A 17 10.85 3.48 11.90
C ARG A 17 12.33 3.69 11.60
N LEU A 18 13.08 2.60 11.41
CA LEU A 18 14.51 2.70 11.11
C LEU A 18 14.78 3.45 9.81
N PHE A 19 14.02 3.18 8.74
CA PHE A 19 14.19 3.87 7.46
C PHE A 19 13.86 5.36 7.53
N THR A 20 12.86 5.75 8.33
CA THR A 20 12.52 7.16 8.56
C THR A 20 13.60 7.86 9.39
N ASP A 21 14.07 7.23 10.46
CA ASP A 21 15.00 7.86 11.41
C ASP A 21 16.43 7.94 10.89
N HIS A 22 16.87 6.94 10.11
CA HIS A 22 18.26 6.80 9.66
C HIS A 22 18.44 6.91 8.14
N GLY A 23 17.33 6.98 7.39
CA GLY A 23 17.33 6.95 5.93
C GLY A 23 17.34 5.53 5.38
N TYR A 24 16.64 5.33 4.25
CA TYR A 24 16.49 4.01 3.63
C TYR A 24 17.86 3.36 3.39
N ASP A 25 18.80 4.03 2.72
CA ASP A 25 20.08 3.42 2.31
C ASP A 25 20.98 3.01 3.48
N ALA A 26 20.91 3.69 4.62
CA ALA A 26 21.79 3.46 5.77
C ALA A 26 21.40 2.21 6.60
N VAL A 27 20.15 1.75 6.50
CA VAL A 27 19.62 0.64 7.31
C VAL A 27 19.74 -0.68 6.56
N THR A 28 20.19 -1.74 7.22
CA THR A 28 20.23 -3.08 6.61
C THR A 28 19.06 -3.97 7.05
N VAL A 29 18.80 -5.04 6.30
CA VAL A 29 17.82 -6.07 6.72
C VAL A 29 18.21 -6.71 8.05
N ALA A 30 19.52 -6.80 8.35
CA ALA A 30 20.01 -7.31 9.62
C ALA A 30 19.68 -6.38 10.80
N ASP A 31 19.73 -5.05 10.60
CA ASP A 31 19.33 -4.07 11.62
C ASP A 31 17.84 -4.18 11.94
N VAL A 32 17.01 -4.34 10.90
CA VAL A 32 15.57 -4.58 11.04
C VAL A 32 15.31 -5.89 11.79
N ALA A 33 15.97 -6.98 11.40
CA ALA A 33 15.83 -8.28 12.05
C ALA A 33 16.19 -8.21 13.54
N LYS A 34 17.30 -7.53 13.86
CA LYS A 34 17.74 -7.29 15.23
C LYS A 34 16.70 -6.48 16.02
N ALA A 35 16.17 -5.41 15.44
CA ALA A 35 15.15 -4.57 16.08
C ALA A 35 13.84 -5.32 16.32
N ALA A 36 13.46 -6.21 15.41
CA ALA A 36 12.25 -7.03 15.50
C ALA A 36 12.43 -8.33 16.32
N GLY A 37 13.63 -8.61 16.83
CA GLY A 37 13.91 -9.82 17.62
C GLY A 37 13.83 -11.12 16.82
N VAL A 38 14.06 -11.08 15.51
CA VAL A 38 14.01 -12.23 14.61
C VAL A 38 15.34 -12.44 13.89
N SER A 39 15.53 -13.61 13.27
CA SER A 39 16.71 -13.84 12.44
C SER A 39 16.58 -13.16 11.07
N SER A 40 17.70 -12.76 10.46
CA SER A 40 17.69 -12.24 9.08
C SER A 40 17.12 -13.26 8.08
N MET A 41 17.33 -14.55 8.32
CA MET A 41 16.73 -15.64 7.52
C MET A 41 15.20 -15.59 7.58
N THR A 42 14.63 -15.33 8.76
CA THR A 42 13.19 -15.14 8.94
C THR A 42 12.69 -13.93 8.15
N VAL A 43 13.45 -12.83 8.14
CA VAL A 43 13.08 -11.65 7.35
C VAL A 43 13.14 -11.97 5.86
N TYR A 44 14.26 -12.47 5.34
CA TYR A 44 14.41 -12.79 3.90
C TYR A 44 13.41 -13.83 3.39
N ARG A 45 13.01 -14.79 4.24
CA ARG A 45 11.98 -15.77 3.89
C ARG A 45 10.63 -15.12 3.57
N ASN A 46 10.29 -14.02 4.25
CA ASN A 46 9.01 -13.34 4.09
C ASN A 46 9.12 -12.07 3.23
N PHE A 47 10.30 -11.45 3.18
CA PHE A 47 10.61 -10.21 2.47
C PHE A 47 11.88 -10.43 1.65
N PRO A 48 11.78 -10.91 0.41
CA PRO A 48 12.93 -11.29 -0.41
C PRO A 48 13.92 -10.14 -0.63
N THR A 49 13.41 -8.91 -0.70
CA THR A 49 14.23 -7.70 -0.82
C THR A 49 13.98 -6.74 0.33
N LYS A 50 14.95 -5.84 0.58
CA LYS A 50 14.78 -4.73 1.53
C LYS A 50 13.60 -3.83 1.17
N GLY A 51 13.28 -3.70 -0.12
CA GLY A 51 12.15 -2.89 -0.58
C GLY A 51 10.79 -3.47 -0.16
N ASP A 52 10.69 -4.80 -0.04
CA ASP A 52 9.46 -5.47 0.41
C ASP A 52 9.09 -5.14 1.87
N LEU A 53 10.03 -4.60 2.66
CA LEU A 53 9.77 -4.13 4.02
C LEU A 53 9.00 -2.81 4.09
N VAL A 54 9.04 -2.02 3.02
CA VAL A 54 8.39 -0.69 2.94
C VAL A 54 7.07 -0.76 2.19
N LEU A 55 6.87 -1.82 1.40
CA LEU A 55 5.63 -1.98 0.66
C LEU A 55 4.49 -2.24 1.64
N ILE A 56 3.53 -1.33 1.58
CA ILE A 56 2.22 -1.58 2.14
C ILE A 56 1.57 -2.58 1.20
N ASP A 57 1.57 -3.85 1.58
CA ASP A 57 0.81 -4.89 0.89
C ASP A 57 -0.67 -4.67 1.20
N GLN A 58 -1.21 -3.53 0.74
CA GLN A 58 -2.66 -3.38 0.66
C GLN A 58 -3.08 -4.41 -0.37
N PRO A 59 -3.86 -5.43 0.00
CA PRO A 59 -4.17 -6.50 -0.93
C PRO A 59 -4.90 -5.88 -2.11
N ALA A 60 -4.23 -5.87 -3.26
CA ALA A 60 -4.73 -5.30 -4.51
C ALA A 60 -6.16 -5.76 -4.79
N GLN A 61 -6.45 -7.01 -4.40
CA GLN A 61 -7.76 -7.61 -4.45
C GLN A 61 -8.81 -6.91 -3.58
N LEU A 62 -8.53 -6.59 -2.30
CA LEU A 62 -9.51 -5.86 -1.47
C LEU A 62 -9.80 -4.48 -2.04
N ILE A 63 -8.77 -3.76 -2.51
CA ILE A 63 -8.98 -2.45 -3.13
C ILE A 63 -9.86 -2.61 -4.38
N ALA A 64 -9.55 -3.57 -5.24
CA ALA A 64 -10.32 -3.85 -6.44
C ALA A 64 -11.78 -4.23 -6.13
N GLU A 65 -12.02 -5.03 -5.09
CA GLU A 65 -13.35 -5.37 -4.60
C GLU A 65 -14.12 -4.14 -4.11
N HIS A 66 -13.48 -3.22 -3.38
CA HIS A 66 -14.10 -1.96 -2.97
C HIS A 66 -14.44 -1.08 -4.18
N VAL A 67 -13.56 -1.04 -5.19
CA VAL A 67 -13.84 -0.32 -6.44
C VAL A 67 -15.04 -0.95 -7.16
N ALA A 68 -15.10 -2.27 -7.28
CA ALA A 68 -16.21 -2.97 -7.93
C ALA A 68 -17.54 -2.81 -7.18
N ALA A 69 -17.51 -2.82 -5.84
CA ALA A 69 -18.69 -2.66 -4.99
C ALA A 69 -19.24 -1.22 -4.95
N SER A 70 -18.41 -0.22 -5.28
CA SER A 70 -18.85 1.18 -5.31
C SER A 70 -19.82 1.50 -6.45
N SER A 71 -20.63 2.54 -6.28
CA SER A 71 -21.69 2.89 -7.23
C SER A 71 -21.13 3.18 -8.63
N ALA A 72 -21.67 2.51 -9.65
CA ALA A 72 -21.31 2.74 -11.05
C ALA A 72 -21.66 4.16 -11.54
N THR A 73 -22.52 4.89 -10.82
CA THR A 73 -22.86 6.29 -11.13
C THR A 73 -21.79 7.29 -10.67
N GLN A 74 -20.83 6.86 -9.83
CA GLN A 74 -19.71 7.71 -9.42
C GLN A 74 -18.59 7.65 -10.47
N PRO A 75 -17.89 8.78 -10.72
CA PRO A 75 -16.69 8.78 -11.55
C PRO A 75 -15.66 7.78 -11.04
N LEU A 76 -15.02 7.04 -11.96
CA LEU A 76 -14.07 5.97 -11.61
C LEU A 76 -12.92 6.47 -10.70
N VAL A 77 -12.45 7.70 -10.92
CA VAL A 77 -11.42 8.33 -10.08
C VAL A 77 -11.87 8.47 -8.62
N ARG A 78 -13.16 8.76 -8.38
CA ARG A 78 -13.71 8.85 -7.02
C ARG A 78 -13.84 7.47 -6.39
N ARG A 79 -14.29 6.48 -7.17
CA ARG A 79 -14.41 5.09 -6.74
C ARG A 79 -13.05 4.53 -6.29
N ILE A 80 -12.01 4.72 -7.10
CA ILE A 80 -10.63 4.33 -6.78
C ILE A 80 -10.10 5.09 -5.57
N GLY A 81 -10.28 6.42 -5.53
CA GLY A 81 -9.83 7.24 -4.41
C GLY A 81 -10.45 6.83 -3.07
N SER A 82 -11.76 6.59 -3.06
CA SER A 82 -12.47 6.10 -1.87
C SER A 82 -11.99 4.71 -1.46
N ALA A 83 -11.85 3.77 -2.39
CA ALA A 83 -11.36 2.42 -2.08
C ALA A 83 -9.94 2.43 -1.46
N LEU A 84 -9.06 3.31 -1.92
CA LEU A 84 -7.72 3.47 -1.33
C LEU A 84 -7.76 4.05 0.08
N ILE A 85 -8.66 5.01 0.33
CA ILE A 85 -8.86 5.60 1.67
C ILE A 85 -9.46 4.55 2.60
N ASP A 86 -10.48 3.82 2.15
CA ASP A 86 -11.13 2.76 2.92
C ASP A 86 -10.14 1.66 3.30
N ALA A 87 -9.31 1.21 2.34
CA ALA A 87 -8.27 0.22 2.61
C ALA A 87 -7.18 0.74 3.57
N ALA A 88 -6.79 2.03 3.47
CA ALA A 88 -5.90 2.65 4.43
C ALA A 88 -6.51 2.70 5.84
N THR A 89 -7.77 3.13 5.96
CA THR A 89 -8.47 3.21 7.25
C THR A 89 -8.74 1.83 7.86
N ALA A 90 -9.04 0.80 7.05
CA ALA A 90 -9.18 -0.57 7.53
C ALA A 90 -7.85 -1.14 8.04
N SER A 91 -6.73 -0.73 7.43
CA SER A 91 -5.39 -1.15 7.85
C SER A 91 -5.01 -0.56 9.21
N THR A 92 -5.54 0.63 9.51
CA THR A 92 -5.40 1.33 10.77
C THR A 92 -6.73 1.22 11.53
N SER A 93 -7.07 0.09 12.15
CA SER A 93 -8.32 -0.04 12.92
C SER A 93 -8.07 -0.32 14.41
N GLY A 94 -6.94 0.19 14.93
CA GLY A 94 -6.53 0.05 16.32
C GLY A 94 -7.20 1.05 17.27
N ASN A 95 -6.94 0.90 18.58
CA ASN A 95 -7.42 1.85 19.58
C ASN A 95 -6.46 3.05 19.68
N GLY A 96 -6.96 4.28 19.63
CA GLY A 96 -6.26 5.52 20.02
C GLY A 96 -4.79 5.63 19.56
N ASP A 97 -3.84 5.35 20.46
CA ASP A 97 -2.41 5.52 20.20
C ASP A 97 -1.86 4.54 19.14
N GLU A 98 -2.36 3.31 19.08
CA GLU A 98 -1.96 2.32 18.07
C GLU A 98 -2.37 2.78 16.67
N GLN A 99 -3.55 3.39 16.59
CA GLN A 99 -4.09 3.95 15.35
C GLN A 99 -3.20 5.06 14.79
N ALA A 100 -2.81 6.00 15.64
CA ALA A 100 -1.94 7.11 15.24
C ALA A 100 -0.55 6.62 14.81
N ALA A 101 -0.03 5.58 15.47
CA ALA A 101 1.25 4.96 15.10
C ALA A 101 1.17 4.25 13.73
N ASP A 102 0.08 3.52 13.48
CA ASP A 102 -0.16 2.85 12.20
C ASP A 102 -0.34 3.85 11.05
N GLU A 103 -1.09 4.93 11.26
CA GLU A 103 -1.28 5.99 10.27
C GLU A 103 0.05 6.67 9.96
N ARG A 104 0.84 6.96 10.99
CA ARG A 104 2.16 7.56 10.81
C ARG A 104 3.09 6.64 10.03
N PHE A 105 3.09 5.36 10.37
CA PHE A 105 3.86 4.34 9.66
C PHE A 105 3.45 4.26 8.17
N LEU A 106 2.15 4.23 7.89
CA LEU A 106 1.61 4.21 6.53
C LEU A 106 2.10 5.42 5.71
N LEU A 107 1.97 6.62 6.27
CA LEU A 107 2.41 7.85 5.61
C LEU A 107 3.92 7.89 5.37
N ASP A 108 4.72 7.39 6.32
CA ASP A 108 6.17 7.35 6.18
C ASP A 108 6.60 6.32 5.12
N CYS A 109 5.96 5.15 5.04
CA CYS A 109 6.16 4.19 3.95
C CYS A 109 5.79 4.79 2.58
N LEU A 110 4.65 5.48 2.46
CA LEU A 110 4.25 6.14 1.22
C LEU A 110 5.27 7.21 0.81
N ARG A 111 5.77 8.01 1.75
CA ARG A 111 6.82 9.00 1.49
C ARG A 111 8.11 8.36 1.00
N LEU A 112 8.53 7.27 1.64
CA LEU A 112 9.71 6.50 1.23
C LEU A 112 9.55 5.98 -0.19
N MET A 113 8.40 5.39 -0.52
CA MET A 113 8.13 4.85 -1.87
C MET A 113 8.21 5.92 -2.97
N VAL A 114 7.73 7.14 -2.69
CA VAL A 114 7.76 8.26 -3.65
C VAL A 114 9.14 8.91 -3.74
N SER A 115 9.85 9.01 -2.61
CA SER A 115 11.09 9.80 -2.53
C SER A 115 12.37 8.98 -2.75
N THR A 116 12.29 7.65 -2.73
CA THR A 116 13.46 6.76 -2.79
C THR A 116 13.59 6.09 -4.15
N PRO A 117 14.60 6.45 -4.98
CA PRO A 117 14.83 5.84 -6.29
C PRO A 117 14.88 4.32 -6.30
N ALA A 118 15.49 3.72 -5.27
CA ALA A 118 15.67 2.27 -5.16
C ALA A 118 14.33 1.51 -4.99
N LEU A 119 13.26 2.17 -4.57
CA LEU A 119 11.94 1.57 -4.38
C LEU A 119 11.07 1.62 -5.64
N ARG A 120 11.45 2.40 -6.66
CA ARG A 120 10.63 2.60 -7.87
C ARG A 120 10.28 1.30 -8.61
N PRO A 121 11.23 0.39 -8.91
CA PRO A 121 10.90 -0.84 -9.65
C PRO A 121 9.83 -1.66 -8.94
N ARG A 122 10.02 -1.86 -7.63
CA ARG A 122 9.11 -2.66 -6.83
C ARG A 122 7.76 -1.97 -6.62
N HIS A 123 7.74 -0.64 -6.52
CA HIS A 123 6.51 0.15 -6.50
C HIS A 123 5.70 0.00 -7.80
N LEU A 124 6.37 0.01 -8.96
CA LEU A 124 5.73 -0.20 -10.26
C LEU A 124 5.11 -1.59 -10.37
N ASP A 125 5.78 -2.63 -9.87
CA ASP A 125 5.19 -3.99 -9.82
C ASP A 125 3.89 -4.02 -9.01
N SER A 126 3.89 -3.34 -7.85
CA SER A 126 2.70 -3.24 -6.99
C SER A 126 1.58 -2.44 -7.66
N GLN A 127 1.90 -1.33 -8.34
CA GLN A 127 0.93 -0.55 -9.11
C GLN A 127 0.33 -1.36 -10.26
N TYR A 128 1.16 -2.14 -10.97
CA TYR A 128 0.70 -2.98 -12.06
C TYR A 128 -0.26 -4.07 -11.56
N ALA A 129 0.07 -4.73 -10.45
CA ALA A 129 -0.80 -5.73 -9.84
C ALA A 129 -2.16 -5.12 -9.41
N LEU A 130 -2.16 -3.92 -8.82
CA LEU A 130 -3.39 -3.21 -8.46
C LEU A 130 -4.22 -2.85 -9.69
N GLN A 131 -3.59 -2.35 -10.75
CA GLN A 131 -4.29 -2.06 -12.01
C GLN A 131 -4.98 -3.30 -12.57
N GLN A 132 -4.27 -4.44 -12.63
CA GLN A 132 -4.83 -5.69 -13.14
C GLN A 132 -6.02 -6.14 -12.29
N ALA A 133 -5.91 -6.09 -10.96
CA ALA A 133 -7.00 -6.46 -10.06
C ALA A 133 -8.23 -5.57 -10.25
N ILE A 134 -8.05 -4.24 -10.38
CA ILE A 134 -9.17 -3.31 -10.61
C ILE A 134 -9.85 -3.59 -11.95
N VAL A 135 -9.08 -3.80 -13.02
CA VAL A 135 -9.62 -4.12 -14.35
C VAL A 135 -10.40 -5.43 -14.32
N GLU A 136 -9.86 -6.45 -13.66
CA GLU A 136 -10.52 -7.75 -13.50
C GLU A 136 -11.83 -7.62 -12.72
N ALA A 137 -11.81 -6.90 -11.59
CA ALA A 137 -12.98 -6.74 -10.72
C ALA A 137 -14.10 -5.90 -11.35
N LEU A 138 -13.77 -4.94 -12.22
CA LEU A 138 -14.77 -4.15 -12.95
C LEU A 138 -15.39 -4.91 -14.14
N GLY A 139 -14.72 -5.95 -14.65
CA GLY A 139 -15.19 -6.75 -15.77
C GLY A 139 -15.35 -5.95 -17.08
N LYS A 140 -16.06 -6.52 -18.06
CA LYS A 140 -16.26 -5.92 -19.40
C LYS A 140 -17.27 -4.78 -19.45
N ASP A 141 -18.04 -4.58 -18.38
CA ASP A 141 -19.13 -3.59 -18.31
C ASP A 141 -18.69 -2.25 -17.70
N ALA A 142 -17.39 -2.11 -17.39
CA ALA A 142 -16.81 -0.84 -16.97
C ALA A 142 -17.00 0.19 -18.10
N ALA A 143 -17.84 1.20 -17.87
CA ALA A 143 -17.96 2.34 -18.76
C ALA A 143 -16.57 2.85 -19.15
N ASP A 144 -16.35 3.14 -20.44
CA ASP A 144 -15.05 3.57 -20.99
C ASP A 144 -14.40 4.63 -20.07
N PRO A 145 -13.33 4.27 -19.34
CA PRO A 145 -12.68 5.15 -18.37
C PRO A 145 -12.19 6.45 -19.02
N ASP A 146 -11.75 6.37 -20.27
CA ASP A 146 -11.25 7.52 -21.02
C ASP A 146 -12.39 8.46 -21.43
N ALA A 147 -13.57 7.92 -21.74
CA ALA A 147 -14.76 8.72 -22.01
C ALA A 147 -15.23 9.46 -20.76
N ALA A 148 -15.22 8.79 -19.60
CA ALA A 148 -15.59 9.40 -18.32
C ALA A 148 -14.60 10.50 -17.90
N PHE A 149 -13.29 10.25 -18.00
CA PHE A 149 -12.26 11.23 -17.66
C PHE A 149 -12.34 12.49 -18.54
N ARG A 150 -12.54 12.33 -19.86
CA ARG A 150 -12.72 13.45 -20.79
C ARG A 150 -13.96 14.28 -20.50
N ALA A 151 -15.05 13.65 -20.03
CA ALA A 151 -16.27 14.36 -19.65
C ALA A 151 -16.04 15.23 -18.40
N GLU A 152 -15.38 14.69 -17.37
CA GLU A 152 -15.11 15.40 -16.12
C GLU A 152 -14.08 16.55 -16.30
N ALA A 153 -13.07 16.36 -17.15
CA ALA A 153 -12.12 17.41 -17.51
C ALA A 153 -12.80 18.59 -18.24
N ARG A 154 -13.86 18.34 -19.02
CA ARG A 154 -14.64 19.39 -19.70
C ARG A 154 -15.52 20.18 -18.73
N GLU A 155 -16.02 19.55 -17.67
CA GLU A 155 -16.83 20.23 -16.65
C GLU A 155 -15.99 21.13 -15.74
N ARG A 156 -14.74 20.78 -15.44
CA ARG A 156 -13.86 21.60 -14.58
C ARG A 156 -13.30 22.88 -15.24
N HIS A 157 -13.34 22.96 -16.56
CA HIS A 157 -12.84 24.12 -17.33
C HIS A 157 -13.97 25.05 -17.79
N ARG A 158 -15.15 24.95 -17.19
CA ARG A 158 -16.32 25.79 -17.44
C ARG A 158 -16.64 26.64 -16.23
#